data_AF-A0A0G3GPS9-F1
#
_entry.id   AF-A0A0G3GPS9-F1
#
_cell.length_a   1.000
_cell.length_b   1.000
_cell.length_c   1.000
_cell.angle_alpha   90.00
_cell.angle_beta   90.00
_cell.angle_gamma   90.00
#
_symmetry.space_group_name_H-M   'P 1'
#
loop_
_entity.id
_entity.type
_entity.pdbx_description
1 polymer ?
#
loop_
_entity_poly.entity_id
_entity_poly.type
_entity_poly.pdbx_seq_one_letter_code
_entity_poly.pdbx_strand_id
1 'polypeptide(L)'
;MRTFHFTVDENYNKAHNEYSKDVTRLQLSAGVLGALLLAVALGIFFLTTVGWRLVALVALGTFAIFCFSLIFILPRQIGGAQRLYDSYELVPAIVAEVNPRDLVLMALVNASADPAAQRRPALALRTVTKLEGHPTKVGVRVPSVAVSGRRSIGKDAQWDEISPMPIAWATPDRSVLVDAERAIPEAEWRRLDKLLPRLKDVQTTTYNLLVL
;
A
#
# COMPACT_ATOMS: atom_id res chain seq x y z
N MET A 1 -6.42 0.65 19.23
CA MET A 1 -6.50 0.96 17.80
C MET A 1 -7.93 1.40 17.50
N ARG A 2 -8.13 2.44 16.71
CA ARG A 2 -9.46 2.89 16.26
C ARG A 2 -9.73 2.30 14.88
N THR A 3 -10.58 1.28 14.78
CA THR A 3 -11.07 0.78 13.49
C THR A 3 -12.32 1.56 13.07
N PHE A 4 -12.51 1.72 11.76
CA PHE A 4 -13.69 2.39 11.20
C PHE A 4 -14.29 1.50 10.14
N HIS A 5 -15.54 1.09 10.37
CA HIS A 5 -16.24 0.14 9.52
C HIS A 5 -17.16 0.87 8.56
N PHE A 6 -17.01 0.57 7.27
CA PHE A 6 -17.86 1.06 6.19
C PHE A 6 -17.90 0.02 5.08
N THR A 7 -18.89 0.11 4.19
CA THR A 7 -18.98 -0.80 3.05
C THR A 7 -18.05 -0.32 1.93
N VAL A 8 -17.08 -1.14 1.55
CA VAL A 8 -16.18 -0.87 0.42
C VAL A 8 -16.91 -1.16 -0.89
N ASP A 9 -16.91 -0.18 -1.81
CA ASP A 9 -17.31 -0.42 -3.19
C ASP A 9 -16.13 -1.07 -3.92
N GLU A 10 -16.22 -2.37 -4.17
CA GLU A 10 -15.12 -3.13 -4.79
C GLU A 10 -14.77 -2.65 -6.21
N ASN A 11 -15.77 -2.26 -7.00
CA ASN A 11 -15.56 -1.83 -8.37
C ASN A 11 -14.85 -0.48 -8.39
N TYR A 12 -15.32 0.43 -7.54
CA TYR A 12 -14.68 1.72 -7.35
C TYR A 12 -13.27 1.56 -6.78
N ASN A 13 -13.07 0.66 -5.81
CA ASN A 13 -11.77 0.39 -5.21
C ASN A 13 -10.77 -0.12 -6.26
N LYS A 14 -11.12 -1.12 -7.07
CA LYS A 14 -10.23 -1.61 -8.14
C LYS A 14 -9.83 -0.51 -9.13
N ALA A 15 -10.72 0.45 -9.41
CA ALA A 15 -10.45 1.55 -10.34
C ALA A 15 -9.56 2.66 -9.73
N HIS A 16 -9.68 2.95 -8.43
CA HIS A 16 -9.07 4.13 -7.81
C HIS A 16 -7.94 3.80 -6.82
N ASN A 17 -7.96 2.61 -6.23
CA ASN A 17 -6.97 2.20 -5.24
C ASN A 17 -5.64 1.85 -5.91
N GLU A 18 -4.64 2.71 -5.72
CA GLU A 18 -3.31 2.50 -6.26
C GLU A 18 -2.65 1.23 -5.70
N TYR A 19 -2.94 0.88 -4.45
CA TYR A 19 -2.47 -0.37 -3.86
C TYR A 19 -2.93 -1.59 -4.66
N SER A 20 -4.18 -1.58 -5.13
CA SER A 20 -4.72 -2.67 -5.97
C SER A 20 -4.10 -2.70 -7.38
N LYS A 21 -3.72 -1.53 -7.91
CA LYS A 21 -3.04 -1.40 -9.21
C LYS A 21 -1.63 -1.96 -9.15
N ASP A 22 -0.90 -1.72 -8.06
CA ASP A 22 0.45 -2.25 -7.87
C ASP A 22 0.46 -3.79 -7.85
N VAL A 23 -0.53 -4.40 -7.21
CA VAL A 23 -0.75 -5.86 -7.23
C VAL A 23 -1.02 -6.35 -8.64
N THR A 24 -1.91 -5.68 -9.37
CA THR A 24 -2.27 -6.06 -10.74
C THR A 24 -1.06 -5.98 -11.68
N ARG A 25 -0.22 -4.95 -11.52
CA ARG A 25 1.04 -4.81 -12.26
C ARG A 25 2.01 -5.94 -11.94
N LEU A 26 2.12 -6.33 -10.67
CA LEU A 26 2.97 -7.46 -10.27
C LEU A 26 2.48 -8.78 -10.87
N GLN A 27 1.16 -9.01 -10.92
CA GLN A 27 0.58 -10.18 -11.59
C GLN A 27 0.88 -10.20 -13.09
N LEU A 28 0.76 -9.05 -13.76
CA LEU A 28 1.08 -8.92 -15.18
C LEU A 28 2.55 -9.23 -15.43
N SER A 29 3.46 -8.67 -14.63
CA SER A 29 4.89 -8.94 -14.71
C SER A 29 5.20 -10.42 -14.48
N ALA A 30 4.57 -11.06 -13.49
CA ALA A 30 4.72 -12.49 -13.23
C ALA A 30 4.23 -13.35 -14.42
N GLY A 31 3.11 -12.98 -15.04
CA GLY A 31 2.59 -13.67 -16.23
C GLY A 31 3.48 -13.53 -17.45
N VAL A 32 3.97 -12.31 -17.73
CA VAL A 32 4.89 -12.04 -18.84
C VAL A 32 6.20 -12.80 -18.64
N LEU A 33 6.78 -12.75 -17.44
CA LEU A 33 8.01 -13.48 -17.13
C LEU A 33 7.82 -14.99 -17.26
N GLY A 34 6.73 -15.54 -16.70
CA GLY A 34 6.39 -16.96 -16.83
C GLY A 34 6.26 -17.39 -18.29
N ALA A 35 5.59 -16.60 -19.13
CA ALA A 35 5.45 -16.87 -20.56
C ALA A 35 6.80 -16.85 -21.30
N LEU A 36 7.66 -15.87 -20.99
CA LEU A 36 9.01 -15.79 -21.57
C LEU A 36 9.87 -16.99 -21.18
N LEU A 37 9.88 -17.37 -19.90
CA LEU A 37 10.63 -18.54 -19.41
C LEU A 37 10.17 -19.82 -20.12
N LEU A 38 8.86 -19.98 -20.30
CA LEU A 38 8.29 -21.15 -20.97
C LEU A 38 8.64 -21.15 -22.47
N ALA A 39 8.59 -19.99 -23.14
CA ALA A 39 8.99 -19.85 -24.53
C ALA A 39 10.48 -20.20 -24.73
N VAL A 40 11.37 -19.73 -23.85
CA VAL A 40 12.81 -20.07 -23.87
C VAL A 40 13.01 -21.55 -23.62
N ALA A 41 12.31 -22.14 -22.66
CA ALA A 41 12.40 -23.56 -22.33
C ALA A 41 12.03 -24.45 -23.53
N LEU A 42 10.91 -24.13 -24.19
CA LEU A 42 10.47 -24.82 -25.41
C LEU A 42 11.42 -24.56 -26.58
N GLY A 43 11.91 -23.33 -26.73
CA GLY A 43 12.90 -22.98 -27.75
C GLY A 43 14.17 -23.81 -27.62
N ILE A 44 14.74 -23.92 -26.41
CA ILE A 44 15.90 -24.80 -26.16
C ILE A 44 15.56 -26.25 -26.50
N PHE A 45 14.40 -26.74 -26.07
CA PHE A 45 14.02 -28.13 -26.29
C PHE A 45 13.85 -28.51 -27.76
N PHE A 46 13.23 -27.64 -28.57
CA PHE A 46 12.92 -27.91 -29.98
C PHE A 46 14.00 -27.46 -30.97
N LEU A 47 14.72 -26.38 -30.69
CA LEU A 47 15.69 -25.79 -31.63
C LEU A 47 17.12 -26.29 -31.42
N THR A 48 17.38 -27.02 -30.33
CA THR A 48 18.73 -27.47 -29.98
C THR A 48 18.79 -28.98 -29.68
N THR A 49 19.96 -29.57 -29.92
CA THR A 49 20.24 -30.99 -29.65
C THR A 49 21.20 -31.19 -28.47
N VAL A 50 21.40 -30.15 -27.65
CA VAL A 50 22.33 -30.21 -26.50
C VAL A 50 21.82 -31.18 -25.44
N GLY A 51 22.74 -31.96 -24.85
CA GLY A 51 22.38 -33.00 -23.88
C GLY A 51 21.64 -32.51 -22.64
N TRP A 52 21.81 -31.24 -22.25
CA TRP A 52 21.17 -30.64 -21.08
C TRP A 52 19.78 -30.02 -21.36
N ARG A 53 19.23 -30.18 -22.58
CA ARG A 53 17.92 -29.62 -22.96
C ARG A 53 16.77 -30.03 -22.03
N LEU A 54 16.78 -31.26 -21.52
CA LEU A 54 15.76 -31.74 -20.57
C LEU A 54 15.90 -31.06 -19.21
N VAL A 55 17.13 -30.85 -18.74
CA VAL A 55 17.41 -30.12 -17.49
C VAL A 55 16.95 -28.68 -17.62
N ALA A 56 17.22 -28.03 -18.76
CA ALA A 56 16.74 -26.68 -19.05
C ALA A 56 15.22 -26.58 -19.02
N LEU A 57 14.54 -27.52 -19.69
CA LEU A 57 13.08 -27.57 -19.77
C LEU A 57 12.46 -27.71 -18.38
N VAL A 58 12.99 -28.62 -17.56
CA VAL A 58 12.49 -28.84 -16.19
C VAL A 58 12.75 -27.61 -15.31
N ALA A 59 13.97 -27.07 -15.32
CA ALA A 59 14.33 -25.93 -14.47
C ALA A 59 13.52 -24.68 -14.83
N LEU A 60 13.50 -24.28 -16.11
CA LEU A 60 12.77 -23.11 -16.59
C LEU A 60 11.25 -23.32 -16.52
N GLY A 61 10.76 -24.52 -16.83
CA GLY A 61 9.35 -24.87 -16.74
C GLY A 61 8.84 -24.80 -15.30
N THR A 62 9.60 -25.33 -14.33
CA THR A 62 9.25 -25.24 -12.90
C THR A 62 9.22 -23.79 -12.44
N PHE A 63 10.19 -22.98 -12.86
CA PHE A 63 10.22 -21.57 -12.50
C PHE A 63 9.08 -20.77 -13.16
N ALA A 64 8.71 -21.09 -14.40
CA ALA A 64 7.53 -20.52 -15.06
C ALA A 64 6.23 -20.86 -14.32
N ILE A 65 6.06 -22.13 -13.90
CA ILE A 65 4.91 -22.56 -13.09
C ILE A 65 4.85 -21.78 -11.77
N PHE A 66 6.00 -21.58 -11.11
CA PHE A 66 6.08 -20.75 -9.92
C PHE A 66 5.61 -19.32 -10.20
N CYS A 67 6.09 -18.67 -11.27
CA CYS A 67 5.63 -17.33 -11.67
C CYS A 67 4.12 -17.27 -11.93
N PHE A 68 3.56 -18.24 -12.66
CA PHE A 68 2.11 -18.30 -12.89
C PHE A 68 1.32 -18.53 -11.59
N SER A 69 1.87 -19.31 -10.66
CA SER A 69 1.24 -19.54 -9.36
C SER A 69 1.08 -18.23 -8.56
N LEU A 70 2.04 -17.31 -8.66
CA LEU A 70 1.98 -16.00 -8.00
C LEU A 70 0.76 -15.17 -8.46
N ILE A 71 0.30 -15.33 -9.70
CA ILE A 71 -0.90 -14.64 -10.22
C ILE A 71 -2.14 -14.96 -9.37
N PHE A 72 -2.26 -16.21 -8.92
CA PHE A 72 -3.40 -16.65 -8.09
C PHE A 72 -3.17 -16.48 -6.60
N ILE A 73 -1.92 -16.60 -6.14
CA ILE A 73 -1.56 -16.54 -4.72
C ILE A 73 -1.62 -15.09 -4.21
N LEU A 74 -1.09 -14.12 -4.96
CA LEU A 74 -0.99 -12.72 -4.52
C LEU A 74 -2.36 -12.11 -4.14
N PRO A 75 -3.43 -12.21 -4.96
CA PRO A 75 -4.74 -11.68 -4.58
C PRO A 75 -5.33 -12.34 -3.33
N ARG A 76 -5.10 -13.65 -3.17
CA ARG A 76 -5.63 -14.42 -2.05
C ARG A 76 -4.97 -14.05 -0.73
N GLN A 77 -3.67 -13.77 -0.74
CA GLN A 77 -2.93 -13.40 0.47
C GLN A 77 -3.27 -11.99 0.97
N ILE A 78 -3.53 -11.06 0.05
CA ILE A 78 -3.88 -9.67 0.39
C ILE A 78 -5.31 -9.58 0.95
N GLY A 79 -6.16 -10.53 0.59
CA GLY A 79 -7.56 -10.58 1.04
C GLY A 79 -8.43 -9.55 0.30
N GLY A 80 -9.72 -9.53 0.64
CA GLY A 80 -10.65 -8.55 0.08
C GLY A 80 -10.35 -7.13 0.59
N ALA A 81 -10.64 -6.13 -0.26
CA ALA A 81 -10.46 -4.72 0.10
C ALA A 81 -11.18 -4.36 1.41
N GLN A 82 -12.39 -4.92 1.63
CA GLN A 82 -13.14 -4.79 2.87
C GLN A 82 -12.32 -5.17 4.10
N ARG A 83 -11.72 -6.37 4.10
CA ARG A 83 -10.89 -6.86 5.21
C ARG A 83 -9.70 -5.94 5.46
N LEU A 84 -9.10 -5.39 4.40
CA LEU A 84 -7.98 -4.47 4.51
C LEU A 84 -8.39 -3.22 5.31
N TYR A 85 -9.46 -2.52 4.89
CA TYR A 85 -9.92 -1.32 5.57
C TYR A 85 -10.43 -1.60 7.00
N ASP A 86 -11.05 -2.76 7.23
CA ASP A 86 -11.53 -3.13 8.56
C ASP A 86 -10.42 -3.51 9.56
N SER A 87 -9.27 -3.98 9.06
CA SER A 87 -8.17 -4.50 9.90
C SER A 87 -7.18 -3.41 10.35
N TYR A 88 -7.15 -2.26 9.67
CA TYR A 88 -6.19 -1.19 9.94
C TYR A 88 -6.80 -0.01 10.70
N GLU A 89 -5.96 0.67 11.47
CA GLU A 89 -6.38 1.80 12.29
C GLU A 89 -6.66 3.04 11.41
N LEU A 90 -7.79 3.70 11.69
CA LEU A 90 -8.17 4.99 11.16
C LEU A 90 -7.26 6.08 11.73
N VAL A 91 -6.57 6.79 10.85
CA VAL A 91 -5.59 7.84 11.17
C VAL A 91 -5.88 9.13 10.41
N PRO A 92 -5.53 10.30 10.97
CA PRO A 92 -5.56 11.54 10.21
C PRO A 92 -4.43 11.53 9.17
N ALA A 93 -4.75 11.93 7.95
CA ALA A 93 -3.77 12.33 6.95
C ALA A 93 -4.12 13.68 6.36
N ILE A 94 -3.12 14.48 6.00
CA ILE A 94 -3.28 15.77 5.33
C ILE A 94 -2.49 15.78 4.03
N VAL A 95 -2.99 16.53 3.04
CA VAL A 95 -2.21 16.84 1.85
C VAL A 95 -1.05 17.75 2.26
N ALA A 96 0.16 17.23 2.20
CA ALA A 96 1.37 17.93 2.62
C ALA A 96 2.05 18.68 1.48
N GLU A 97 1.97 18.15 0.27
CA GLU A 97 2.55 18.74 -0.93
C GLU A 97 1.65 18.46 -2.13
N VAL A 98 1.59 19.40 -3.08
CA VAL A 98 0.86 19.23 -4.34
C VAL A 98 1.83 19.48 -5.47
N ASN A 99 2.04 18.45 -6.29
CA ASN A 99 2.88 18.49 -7.48
C ASN A 99 2.01 18.56 -8.75
N PRO A 100 2.61 18.81 -9.92
CA PRO A 100 1.85 18.87 -11.17
C PRO A 100 1.13 17.56 -11.55
N ARG A 101 1.59 16.41 -11.05
CA ARG A 101 1.08 15.08 -11.43
C ARG A 101 0.65 14.19 -10.26
N ASP A 102 0.96 14.61 -9.03
CA ASP A 102 0.68 13.85 -7.83
C ASP A 102 0.56 14.78 -6.61
N LEU A 103 0.22 14.21 -5.47
CA LEU A 103 0.19 14.89 -4.18
C LEU A 103 0.78 13.98 -3.11
N VAL A 104 1.42 14.57 -2.10
CA VAL A 104 2.00 13.84 -0.98
C VAL A 104 1.06 13.94 0.20
N LEU A 105 0.60 12.81 0.70
CA LEU A 105 -0.14 12.70 1.96
C LEU A 105 0.84 12.51 3.10
N MET A 106 0.63 13.21 4.21
CA MET A 106 1.31 12.99 5.48
C MET A 106 0.29 12.54 6.51
N ALA A 107 0.55 11.41 7.18
CA ALA A 107 -0.33 10.86 8.19
C ALA A 107 0.36 10.75 9.56
N LEU A 108 -0.42 10.94 10.63
CA LEU A 108 0.02 10.66 12.00
C LEU A 108 -0.35 9.22 12.34
N VAL A 109 0.66 8.36 12.50
CA VAL A 109 0.49 6.92 12.68
C VAL A 109 1.15 6.44 13.97
N ASN A 110 0.89 5.18 14.35
CA ASN A 110 1.55 4.49 15.45
C ASN A 110 2.54 3.47 14.90
N ALA A 111 3.84 3.68 15.12
CA ALA A 111 4.91 2.80 14.69
C ALA A 111 5.09 1.55 15.58
N SER A 112 4.37 1.43 16.69
CA SER A 112 4.41 0.21 17.51
C SER A 112 3.80 -0.98 16.76
N ALA A 113 4.54 -2.09 16.64
CA ALA A 113 4.00 -3.31 16.04
C ALA A 113 3.06 -4.09 16.97
N ASP A 114 3.20 -3.87 18.28
CA ASP A 114 2.27 -4.36 19.29
C ASP A 114 1.18 -3.29 19.57
N PRO A 115 -0.10 -3.60 19.29
CA PRO A 115 -1.23 -2.74 19.63
C PRO A 115 -1.38 -2.45 21.13
N ALA A 116 -0.90 -3.33 22.00
CA ALA A 116 -1.00 -3.23 23.46
C ALA A 116 0.18 -2.47 24.08
N ALA A 117 1.29 -2.32 23.35
CA ALA A 117 2.45 -1.57 23.81
C ALA A 117 2.21 -0.05 23.77
N GLN A 118 3.13 0.68 24.38
CA GLN A 118 3.10 2.14 24.38
C GLN A 118 3.11 2.68 22.94
N ARG A 119 2.17 3.58 22.63
CA ARG A 119 2.08 4.22 21.31
C ARG A 119 3.38 4.96 20.99
N ARG A 120 3.95 4.66 19.82
CA ARG A 120 5.11 5.35 19.25
C ARG A 120 4.63 6.21 18.09
N PRO A 121 4.28 7.49 18.33
CA PRO A 121 3.73 8.33 17.28
C PRO A 121 4.78 8.57 16.20
N ALA A 122 4.38 8.49 14.94
CA ALA A 122 5.24 8.70 13.79
C ALA A 122 4.51 9.44 12.67
N LEU A 123 5.27 10.04 11.76
CA LEU A 123 4.79 10.63 10.52
C LEU A 123 5.09 9.68 9.37
N ALA A 124 4.09 9.35 8.57
CA ALA A 124 4.23 8.54 7.37
C ALA A 124 3.85 9.35 6.14
N LEU A 125 4.64 9.26 5.06
CA LEU A 125 4.27 9.85 3.78
C LEU A 125 3.78 8.80 2.79
N ARG A 126 2.86 9.21 1.93
CA ARG A 126 2.50 8.49 0.71
C ARG A 126 2.24 9.46 -0.42
N THR A 127 2.94 9.28 -1.52
CA THR A 127 2.60 9.94 -2.78
C THR A 127 1.39 9.26 -3.41
N VAL A 128 0.40 10.04 -3.81
CA VAL A 128 -0.80 9.57 -4.50
C VAL A 128 -1.04 10.41 -5.75
N THR A 129 -1.42 9.76 -6.85
CA THR A 129 -1.60 10.44 -8.15
C THR A 129 -2.90 11.24 -8.17
N LYS A 130 -3.96 10.68 -7.59
CA LYS A 130 -5.29 11.29 -7.60
C LYS A 130 -6.07 10.92 -6.35
N LEU A 131 -6.79 11.90 -5.82
CA LEU A 131 -7.67 11.73 -4.68
C LEU A 131 -9.06 12.27 -5.04
N GLU A 132 -9.94 11.36 -5.47
CA GLU A 132 -11.32 11.72 -5.80
C GLU A 132 -12.06 12.23 -4.56
N GLY A 133 -12.96 13.18 -4.77
CA GLY A 133 -13.76 13.78 -3.70
C GLY A 133 -13.02 14.75 -2.78
N HIS A 134 -11.72 15.01 -3.01
CA HIS A 134 -10.92 15.95 -2.22
C HIS A 134 -10.32 17.06 -3.09
N PRO A 135 -10.23 18.31 -2.58
CA PRO A 135 -9.48 19.35 -3.25
C PRO A 135 -7.98 19.03 -3.29
N THR A 136 -7.32 19.29 -4.43
CA THR A 136 -5.87 19.19 -4.57
C THR A 136 -5.19 20.44 -4.01
N LYS A 137 -5.20 20.58 -2.67
CA LYS A 137 -4.63 21.72 -1.97
C LYS A 137 -3.93 21.27 -0.68
N VAL A 138 -2.78 21.86 -0.38
CA VAL A 138 -2.06 21.64 0.88
C VAL A 138 -2.96 21.97 2.08
N GLY A 139 -2.90 21.13 3.12
CA GLY A 139 -3.69 21.24 4.34
C GLY A 139 -5.07 20.59 4.29
N VAL A 140 -5.49 20.04 3.13
CA VAL A 140 -6.75 19.30 3.03
C VAL A 140 -6.68 18.04 3.89
N ARG A 141 -7.70 17.83 4.73
CA ARG A 141 -7.87 16.62 5.55
C ARG A 141 -8.31 15.46 4.69
N VAL A 142 -7.67 14.30 4.90
CA VAL A 142 -7.87 13.07 4.13
C VAL A 142 -7.92 11.91 5.12
N PRO A 143 -9.09 11.49 5.60
CA PRO A 143 -9.18 10.36 6.52
C PRO A 143 -8.64 9.09 5.84
N SER A 144 -7.73 8.40 6.51
CA SER A 144 -6.95 7.30 5.94
C SER A 144 -6.81 6.15 6.93
N VAL A 145 -6.50 4.95 6.45
CA VAL A 145 -6.11 3.82 7.30
C VAL A 145 -4.59 3.62 7.24
N ALA A 146 -3.98 3.29 8.37
CA ALA A 146 -2.54 3.08 8.48
C ALA A 146 -2.16 1.64 8.11
N VAL A 147 -1.94 1.37 6.82
CA VAL A 147 -1.56 0.04 6.34
C VAL A 147 -0.11 -0.22 6.67
N SER A 148 0.12 -1.12 7.62
CA SER A 148 1.45 -1.51 8.06
C SER A 148 2.17 -2.32 6.98
N GLY A 149 3.41 -1.93 6.65
CA GLY A 149 4.26 -2.61 5.68
C GLY A 149 5.36 -3.42 6.38
N ARG A 150 6.60 -2.97 6.27
CA ARG A 150 7.79 -3.65 6.78
C ARG A 150 7.96 -3.50 8.29
N ARG A 151 8.36 -4.59 8.96
CA ARG A 151 8.79 -4.59 10.38
C ARG A 151 10.31 -4.53 10.50
N SER A 152 10.78 -3.90 11.58
CA SER A 152 12.17 -3.93 11.99
C SER A 152 12.63 -5.36 12.31
N ILE A 153 13.89 -5.64 11.99
CA ILE A 153 14.56 -6.88 12.41
C ILE A 153 15.26 -6.58 13.74
N GLY A 154 14.57 -6.79 14.86
CA GLY A 154 15.09 -6.48 16.20
C GLY A 154 14.13 -6.77 17.36
N LYS A 155 14.61 -6.61 18.59
CA LYS A 155 13.83 -6.90 19.83
C LYS A 155 12.66 -5.94 20.06
N ASP A 156 12.77 -4.72 19.56
CA ASP A 156 11.69 -3.73 19.57
C ASP A 156 10.89 -3.88 18.28
N ALA A 157 9.85 -4.71 18.31
CA ALA A 157 8.95 -4.89 17.18
C ALA A 157 8.28 -3.55 16.85
N GLN A 158 8.82 -2.83 15.86
CA GLN A 158 8.27 -1.59 15.33
C GLN A 158 8.09 -1.72 13.83
N TRP A 159 7.17 -0.94 13.29
CA TRP A 159 7.02 -0.79 11.86
C TRP A 159 8.09 0.18 11.35
N ASP A 160 8.87 -0.27 10.37
CA ASP A 160 9.81 0.56 9.63
C ASP A 160 9.11 1.31 8.48
N GLU A 161 7.96 0.79 8.04
CA GLU A 161 7.16 1.36 6.96
C GLU A 161 5.67 1.24 7.29
N ILE A 162 4.96 2.36 7.17
CA ILE A 162 3.51 2.44 7.27
C ILE A 162 3.04 3.30 6.10
N SER A 163 2.09 2.79 5.32
CA SER A 163 1.54 3.52 4.17
C SER A 163 0.11 3.96 4.46
N PRO A 164 -0.18 5.27 4.57
CA PRO A 164 -1.55 5.73 4.72
C PRO A 164 -2.36 5.47 3.45
N MET A 165 -3.47 4.75 3.56
CA MET A 165 -4.40 4.52 2.46
C MET A 165 -5.69 5.31 2.66
N PRO A 166 -5.99 6.29 1.79
CA PRO A 166 -7.21 7.09 1.89
C PRO A 166 -8.48 6.23 1.81
N ILE A 167 -9.49 6.61 2.59
CA ILE A 167 -10.84 6.00 2.52
C ILE A 167 -11.52 6.36 1.20
N ALA A 168 -11.19 7.51 0.62
CA ALA A 168 -11.67 7.93 -0.70
C ALA A 168 -11.24 7.04 -1.87
N TRP A 169 -10.34 6.08 -1.63
CA TRP A 169 -10.07 5.02 -2.60
C TRP A 169 -11.02 3.83 -2.49
N ALA A 170 -11.73 3.68 -1.38
CA ALA A 170 -12.63 2.56 -1.13
C ALA A 170 -14.09 2.86 -1.43
N THR A 171 -14.47 4.14 -1.43
CA THR A 171 -15.85 4.55 -1.69
C THR A 171 -15.89 5.97 -2.25
N PRO A 172 -16.80 6.26 -3.20
CA PRO A 172 -17.11 7.62 -3.62
C PRO A 172 -18.11 8.32 -2.67
N ASP A 173 -18.68 7.60 -1.71
CA ASP A 173 -19.72 8.13 -0.82
C ASP A 173 -19.16 9.19 0.12
N ARG A 174 -19.58 10.45 -0.12
CA ARG A 174 -19.16 11.59 0.68
C ARG A 174 -19.61 11.51 2.13
N SER A 175 -20.71 10.84 2.43
CA SER A 175 -21.17 10.68 3.81
C SER A 175 -20.18 9.87 4.63
N VAL A 176 -19.67 8.76 4.06
CA VAL A 176 -18.62 7.92 4.67
C VAL A 176 -17.34 8.72 4.90
N LEU A 177 -16.94 9.57 3.96
CA LEU A 177 -15.75 10.41 4.12
C LEU A 177 -15.89 11.41 5.26
N VAL A 178 -17.06 12.07 5.36
CA VAL A 178 -17.36 13.01 6.44
C VAL A 178 -17.40 12.30 7.79
N ASP A 179 -18.01 11.11 7.86
CA ASP A 179 -18.10 10.33 9.09
C ASP A 179 -16.72 9.82 9.53
N ALA A 180 -15.88 9.40 8.59
CA ALA A 180 -14.51 9.00 8.88
C ALA A 180 -13.65 10.18 9.38
N GLU A 181 -13.81 11.37 8.79
CA GLU A 181 -13.11 12.57 9.27
C GLU A 181 -13.54 12.93 10.70
N ARG A 182 -14.84 12.85 11.00
CA ARG A 182 -15.40 13.12 12.34
C ARG A 182 -15.01 12.07 13.38
N ALA A 183 -14.82 10.82 12.97
CA ALA A 183 -14.39 9.75 13.86
C ALA A 183 -12.95 9.94 14.36
N ILE A 184 -12.15 10.78 13.68
CA ILE A 184 -10.79 11.12 14.11
C ILE A 184 -10.83 12.32 15.07
N PRO A 185 -10.25 12.21 16.28
CA PRO A 185 -10.21 13.30 17.26
C PRO A 185 -9.54 14.54 16.69
N GLU A 186 -10.17 15.69 16.91
CA GLU A 186 -9.66 17.00 16.50
C GLU A 186 -8.28 17.34 17.08
N ALA A 187 -7.90 16.72 18.20
CA ALA A 187 -6.55 16.83 18.75
C ALA A 187 -5.49 16.19 17.85
N GLU A 188 -5.80 15.07 17.19
CA GLU A 188 -4.88 14.40 16.27
C GLU A 188 -4.74 15.22 14.97
N TRP A 189 -5.84 15.79 14.46
CA TRP A 189 -5.81 16.73 13.32
C TRP A 189 -4.93 17.94 13.59
N ARG A 190 -5.15 18.62 14.73
CA ARG A 190 -4.34 19.79 15.13
C ARG A 190 -2.88 19.43 15.37
N ARG A 191 -2.59 18.22 15.87
CA ARG A 191 -1.22 17.75 16.06
C ARG A 191 -0.54 17.53 14.71
N LEU A 192 -1.22 16.91 13.76
CA LEU A 192 -0.68 16.66 12.42
C LEU A 192 -0.43 17.97 11.67
N ASP A 193 -1.33 18.94 11.76
CA ASP A 193 -1.18 20.28 11.17
C ASP A 193 0.10 20.99 11.67
N LYS A 194 0.37 20.91 12.97
CA LYS A 194 1.62 21.45 13.57
C LYS A 194 2.88 20.72 13.12
N LEU A 195 2.75 19.47 12.69
CA LEU A 195 3.86 18.63 12.25
C LEU A 195 4.08 18.69 10.74
N LEU A 196 3.18 19.33 9.98
CA LEU A 196 3.30 19.53 8.55
C LEU A 196 4.64 20.13 8.11
N PRO A 197 5.25 21.10 8.83
CA PRO A 197 6.57 21.63 8.47
C PRO A 197 7.70 20.59 8.47
N ARG A 198 7.52 19.44 9.14
CA ARG A 198 8.49 18.33 9.16
C ARG A 198 8.48 17.48 7.89
N LEU A 199 7.70 17.84 6.86
CA LEU A 199 7.64 17.12 5.58
C LEU A 199 9.02 16.73 5.06
N LYS A 200 9.96 17.68 5.02
CA LYS A 200 11.32 17.45 4.54
C LYS A 200 12.08 16.46 5.41
N ASP A 201 11.89 16.50 6.74
CA ASP A 201 12.51 15.55 7.66
C ASP A 201 12.02 14.12 7.40
N VAL A 202 10.75 13.95 7.01
CA VAL A 202 10.21 12.62 6.71
C VAL A 202 10.71 12.14 5.34
N GLN A 203 10.83 13.03 4.35
CA GLN A 203 11.35 12.72 3.01
C GLN A 203 12.83 12.30 3.01
N THR A 204 13.61 12.68 4.04
CA THR A 204 15.01 12.24 4.16
C THR A 204 15.15 10.85 4.78
N THR A 205 14.07 10.25 5.31
CA THR A 205 14.13 8.90 5.85
C THR A 205 13.99 7.85 4.75
N THR A 206 14.61 6.69 4.95
CA THR A 206 14.65 5.61 3.93
C THR A 206 13.28 5.10 3.52
N TYR A 207 12.32 5.09 4.43
CA TYR A 207 10.99 4.49 4.23
C TYR A 207 9.85 5.50 4.37
N ASN A 208 10.14 6.80 4.26
CA ASN A 208 9.16 7.87 4.44
C ASN A 208 8.37 7.77 5.76
N LEU A 209 9.01 7.23 6.80
CA LEU A 209 8.48 7.09 8.14
C LEU A 209 9.45 7.77 9.12
N LEU A 210 8.92 8.64 9.97
CA LEU A 210 9.70 9.37 10.98
C LEU A 210 9.02 9.25 12.35
N VAL A 211 9.67 8.54 13.27
CA VAL A 211 9.21 8.46 14.67
C VAL A 211 9.44 9.81 15.36
N LEU A 212 8.44 10.27 16.12
CA LEU A 212 8.40 11.58 16.79
C LEU A 212 9.02 11.58 18.19
#